data_AF-A0A934R5F4-F1
#
_entry.id   AF-A0A934R5F4-F1
#
_cell.length_a   1.000
_cell.length_b   1.000
_cell.length_c   1.000
_cell.angle_alpha   90.00
_cell.angle_beta   90.00
_cell.angle_gamma   90.00
#
_symmetry.space_group_name_H-M   'P 1'
#
loop_
_entity.id
_entity.type
_entity.pdbx_description
1 polymer ?
#
loop_
_entity_poly.entity_id
_entity_poly.type
_entity_poly.pdbx_seq_one_letter_code
_entity_poly.pdbx_strand_id
1 'polypeptide(L)'
;MKLARPLRFFPKTLLACLMMSSAAIAQDVLEHLRTTSEAEVSMAEAEGKLKRMDLAQKYAAALGNLEKSLATAGELDAIVRLREEQDSVKNTGEPTAHEDKVLVDLRAKYLKSRDEIDAATKTARDQVVQGTGKKLREQEGILTKAGKVDEALNLRKEGEQLLLQLSGGSAAVTPPLADDPRAGAVNPLPVMDIPEENPPVLENPFAIKGDWLESMTIPVTKQKIREPIYVGDRNKNIWVNVVISPQSVWSGSERGKFELHYANVFASKSRFENLEMSGDDRCHFYLKNCALISCDFPKIGWWRGQMKHYFENCYLKGTRSGLSAVSNNAIRAENCVFEDVVFPTMLFLQNQPADYVNDKWMRIVNSRFVKCKIPLSFVLLTRDCVFENCIITDENKKDDSEITKPIQIDMYVSNLQIRTKVPAAVTLNQKKYSEVKPGAIPTAATLLEMMAK
;
A
#
# COMPACT_ATOMS: atom_id res chain seq x y z
N MET A 1 -20.86 12.81 54.61
CA MET A 1 -19.74 13.73 54.92
C MET A 1 -19.29 14.35 53.60
N LYS A 2 -19.57 15.64 53.40
CA LYS A 2 -19.24 16.44 52.21
C LYS A 2 -17.76 16.84 52.27
N LEU A 3 -17.08 16.90 51.11
CA LEU A 3 -15.92 17.74 50.75
C LEU A 3 -15.44 17.24 49.37
N ALA A 4 -14.98 18.00 48.39
CA ALA A 4 -15.17 19.36 47.91
C ALA A 4 -14.52 19.36 46.50
N ARG A 5 -15.07 20.13 45.55
CA ARG A 5 -14.42 20.42 44.25
C ARG A 5 -13.21 21.35 44.44
N PRO A 6 -12.33 21.42 43.43
CA PRO A 6 -12.19 22.68 42.67
C PRO A 6 -12.25 22.38 41.15
N LEU A 7 -13.07 23.03 40.30
CA LEU A 7 -13.11 24.43 39.84
C LEU A 7 -11.76 24.96 39.28
N ARG A 8 -11.59 24.79 37.96
CA ARG A 8 -10.95 25.72 37.00
C ARG A 8 -11.82 25.63 35.73
N PHE A 9 -12.80 26.50 35.48
CA PHE A 9 -12.71 27.89 34.99
C PHE A 9 -11.63 28.10 33.93
N PHE A 10 -12.02 27.95 32.66
CA PHE A 10 -11.60 28.83 31.57
C PHE A 10 -12.85 29.16 30.72
N PRO A 11 -12.94 30.40 30.18
CA PRO A 11 -14.20 31.09 29.98
C PRO A 11 -14.86 30.77 28.65
N LYS A 12 -16.18 30.55 28.71
CA LYS A 12 -17.08 30.77 27.58
C LYS A 12 -17.43 32.25 27.54
N THR A 13 -16.78 33.06 26.70
CA THR A 13 -17.39 34.20 26.00
C THR A 13 -16.34 34.97 25.19
N LEU A 14 -16.58 35.06 23.89
CA LEU A 14 -16.52 36.25 23.00
C LEU A 14 -16.01 35.83 21.62
N LEU A 15 -16.96 35.61 20.70
CA LEU A 15 -16.70 35.91 19.30
C LEU A 15 -17.85 36.80 18.83
N ALA A 16 -17.72 38.08 19.19
CA ALA A 16 -18.52 39.16 18.64
C ALA A 16 -18.07 39.41 17.19
N CYS A 17 -19.03 39.75 16.34
CA CYS A 17 -18.87 40.10 14.93
C CYS A 17 -17.67 41.02 14.68
N LEU A 18 -16.65 40.49 14.01
CA LEU A 18 -15.83 41.27 13.10
C LEU A 18 -16.17 40.84 11.67
N MET A 19 -16.85 41.74 10.97
CA MET A 19 -16.88 41.75 9.50
C MET A 19 -15.49 42.18 9.01
N MET A 20 -14.48 41.33 9.23
CA MET A 20 -13.19 41.40 8.56
C MET A 20 -13.27 40.50 7.31
N SER A 21 -12.66 40.95 6.22
CA SER A 21 -12.53 40.18 4.98
C SER A 21 -12.14 38.73 5.27
N SER A 22 -12.93 37.78 4.77
CA SER A 22 -12.84 36.36 5.10
C SER A 22 -11.49 35.68 4.84
N ALA A 23 -10.72 36.20 3.89
CA ALA A 23 -9.37 35.75 3.61
C ALA A 23 -8.43 35.85 4.83
N ALA A 24 -8.65 36.82 5.73
CA ALA A 24 -7.83 36.99 6.93
C ALA A 24 -8.02 35.84 7.95
N ILE A 25 -9.18 35.18 7.94
CA ILE A 25 -9.52 34.12 8.91
C ILE A 25 -8.84 32.80 8.52
N ALA A 26 -8.79 32.47 7.23
CA ALA A 26 -8.13 31.24 6.76
C ALA A 26 -6.60 31.29 6.98
N GLN A 27 -6.00 32.47 6.77
CA GLN A 27 -4.57 32.70 7.00
C GLN A 27 -4.21 32.58 8.49
N ASP A 28 -5.02 33.17 9.37
CA ASP A 28 -4.81 33.17 10.83
C ASP A 28 -4.94 31.76 11.42
N VAL A 29 -5.89 30.97 10.90
CA VAL A 29 -6.06 29.55 11.26
C VAL A 29 -4.87 28.70 10.82
N LEU A 30 -4.36 28.91 9.61
CA LEU A 30 -3.21 28.15 9.10
C LEU A 30 -1.93 28.47 9.88
N GLU A 31 -1.72 29.75 10.22
CA GLU A 31 -0.57 30.17 11.01
C GLU A 31 -0.64 29.64 12.45
N HIS A 32 -1.83 29.66 13.06
CA HIS A 32 -2.05 29.04 14.36
C HIS A 32 -1.79 27.52 14.34
N LEU A 33 -2.26 26.82 13.31
CA LEU A 33 -1.99 25.39 13.13
C LEU A 33 -0.50 25.11 12.91
N ARG A 34 0.19 25.93 12.12
CA ARG A 34 1.64 25.84 11.89
C ARG A 34 2.40 25.93 13.21
N THR A 35 2.23 27.03 13.95
CA THR A 35 2.93 27.26 15.22
C THR A 35 2.66 26.17 16.26
N THR A 36 1.41 25.71 16.38
CA THR A 36 1.05 24.66 17.35
C THR A 36 1.64 23.31 16.98
N SER A 37 1.55 22.92 15.71
CA SER A 37 2.06 21.63 15.23
C SER A 37 3.59 21.56 15.23
N GLU A 38 4.28 22.66 14.89
CA GLU A 38 5.73 22.76 15.00
C GLU A 38 6.20 22.64 16.46
N ALA A 39 5.49 23.26 17.40
CA ALA A 39 5.78 23.13 18.82
C ALA A 39 5.56 21.69 19.32
N GLU A 40 4.48 21.03 18.93
CA GLU A 40 4.19 19.64 19.29
C GLU A 40 5.23 18.65 18.71
N VAL A 41 5.66 18.83 17.45
CA VAL A 41 6.73 18.02 16.85
C VAL A 41 8.06 18.28 17.59
N SER A 42 8.39 19.53 17.87
CA SER A 42 9.61 19.89 18.61
C SER A 42 9.64 19.27 20.02
N MET A 43 8.50 19.24 20.71
CA MET A 43 8.36 18.57 22.01
C MET A 43 8.57 17.05 21.91
N ALA A 44 8.00 16.39 20.90
CA ALA A 44 8.17 14.97 20.68
C ALA A 44 9.63 14.59 20.37
N GLU A 45 10.32 15.42 19.57
CA GLU A 45 11.74 15.25 19.27
C GLU A 45 12.62 15.49 20.51
N ALA A 46 12.31 16.51 21.32
CA ALA A 46 13.02 16.78 22.57
C ALA A 46 12.86 15.64 23.58
N GLU A 47 11.67 15.08 23.72
CA GLU A 47 11.40 13.93 24.59
C GLU A 47 12.17 12.68 24.11
N GLY A 48 12.17 12.41 22.81
CA GLY A 48 12.97 11.34 22.19
C GLY A 48 14.47 11.50 22.49
N LYS A 49 15.00 12.71 22.34
CA LYS A 49 16.40 13.03 22.64
C LYS A 49 16.75 12.80 24.11
N LEU A 50 15.88 13.22 25.04
CA LEU A 50 16.08 12.98 26.47
C LEU A 50 16.09 11.49 26.81
N LYS A 51 15.17 10.71 26.23
CA LYS A 51 15.14 9.24 26.40
C LYS A 51 16.41 8.58 25.85
N ARG A 52 16.92 9.04 24.70
CA ARG A 52 18.20 8.55 24.15
C ARG A 52 19.38 8.88 25.07
N MET A 53 19.43 10.08 25.64
CA MET A 53 20.48 10.47 26.60
C MET A 53 20.44 9.60 27.87
N ASP A 54 19.25 9.37 28.42
CA ASP A 54 19.07 8.48 29.58
C ASP A 54 19.47 7.03 29.26
N LEU A 55 19.10 6.52 28.08
CA LEU A 55 19.51 5.20 27.61
C LEU A 55 21.04 5.09 27.47
N ALA A 56 21.69 6.10 26.89
CA ALA A 56 23.15 6.14 26.75
C ALA A 56 23.84 6.17 28.13
N GLN A 57 23.31 6.91 29.10
CA GLN A 57 23.82 6.94 30.46
C GLN A 57 23.68 5.58 31.16
N LYS A 58 22.54 4.91 31.00
CA LYS A 58 22.31 3.55 31.52
C LYS A 58 23.26 2.54 30.89
N TYR A 59 23.51 2.66 29.59
CA TYR A 59 24.44 1.79 28.87
C TYR A 59 25.89 2.00 29.34
N ALA A 60 26.34 3.25 29.48
CA ALA A 60 27.66 3.57 30.03
C ALA A 60 27.85 3.01 31.45
N ALA A 61 26.83 3.09 32.31
CA ALA A 61 26.86 2.50 33.64
C ALA A 61 26.95 0.96 33.60
N ALA A 62 26.24 0.31 32.67
CA ALA A 62 26.32 -1.14 32.47
C ALA A 62 27.72 -1.58 32.01
N LEU A 63 28.34 -0.83 31.08
CA LEU A 63 29.72 -1.05 30.66
C LEU A 63 30.70 -0.88 31.83
N GLY A 64 30.53 0.14 32.68
CA GLY A 64 31.39 0.34 33.86
C GLY A 64 31.29 -0.77 34.92
N ASN A 65 30.12 -1.40 35.06
CA ASN A 65 29.96 -2.58 35.91
C ASN A 65 30.64 -3.82 35.30
N LEU A 66 30.55 -3.98 33.98
CA LEU A 66 31.23 -5.05 33.26
C LEU A 66 32.76 -4.91 33.35
N GLU A 67 33.29 -3.70 33.24
CA GLU A 67 34.72 -3.41 33.41
C GLU A 67 35.25 -3.89 34.77
N LYS A 68 34.52 -3.64 35.86
CA LYS A 68 34.90 -4.11 37.20
C LYS A 68 34.93 -5.64 37.30
N SER A 69 33.99 -6.32 36.64
CA SER A 69 33.95 -7.78 36.58
C SER A 69 35.14 -8.35 35.81
N LEU A 70 35.45 -7.77 34.64
CA LEU A 70 36.59 -8.18 33.80
C LEU A 70 37.94 -7.89 34.46
N ALA A 71 38.05 -6.78 35.20
CA ALA A 71 39.24 -6.44 35.98
C ALA A 71 39.51 -7.46 37.11
N THR A 72 38.45 -7.99 37.74
CA THR A 72 38.56 -9.03 38.75
C THR A 72 38.97 -10.39 38.14
N ALA A 73 38.59 -10.64 36.89
CA ALA A 73 38.93 -11.84 36.13
C ALA A 73 40.33 -11.78 35.44
N GLY A 74 40.96 -10.60 35.39
CA GLY A 74 42.26 -10.40 34.75
C GLY A 74 42.22 -10.30 33.21
N GLU A 75 41.06 -10.04 32.62
CA GLU A 75 40.88 -9.99 31.16
C GLU A 75 41.22 -8.61 30.57
N LEU A 76 42.52 -8.29 30.47
CA LEU A 76 42.99 -6.97 30.01
C LEU A 76 42.53 -6.57 28.60
N ASP A 77 42.54 -7.50 27.64
CA ASP A 77 42.18 -7.20 26.24
C ASP A 77 40.69 -6.83 26.10
N ALA A 78 39.83 -7.47 26.89
CA ALA A 78 38.40 -7.17 26.93
C ALA A 78 38.11 -5.80 27.57
N ILE A 79 38.92 -5.39 28.55
CA ILE A 79 38.83 -4.07 29.20
C ILE A 79 39.17 -2.94 28.22
N VAL A 80 40.20 -3.13 27.38
CA VAL A 80 40.59 -2.13 26.37
C VAL A 80 39.45 -1.90 25.37
N ARG A 81 38.88 -2.98 24.81
CA ARG A 81 37.76 -2.90 23.85
C ARG A 81 36.49 -2.33 24.47
N LEU A 82 36.24 -2.61 25.75
CA LEU A 82 35.12 -2.02 26.49
C LEU A 82 35.27 -0.51 26.67
N ARG A 83 36.48 -0.02 26.95
CA ARG A 83 36.76 1.42 27.06
C ARG A 83 36.62 2.13 25.71
N GLU A 84 37.06 1.50 24.63
CA GLU A 84 36.83 2.00 23.26
C GLU A 84 35.33 2.13 22.95
N GLU A 85 34.51 1.17 23.38
CA GLU A 85 33.05 1.23 23.24
C GLU A 85 32.41 2.33 24.11
N GLN A 86 32.85 2.49 25.36
CA GLN A 86 32.41 3.60 26.22
C GLN A 86 32.72 4.96 25.60
N ASP A 87 33.94 5.14 25.08
CA ASP A 87 34.36 6.38 24.45
C ASP A 87 33.59 6.64 23.15
N SER A 88 33.33 5.60 22.35
CA SER A 88 32.50 5.72 21.15
C SER A 88 31.08 6.18 21.49
N VAL A 89 30.39 5.51 22.42
CA VAL A 89 29.02 5.89 22.81
C VAL A 89 28.96 7.28 23.42
N LYS A 90 29.96 7.67 24.22
CA LYS A 90 30.01 9.00 24.84
C LYS A 90 30.22 10.11 23.82
N ASN A 91 31.01 9.88 22.79
CA ASN A 91 31.39 10.90 21.81
C ASN A 91 30.44 10.94 20.59
N THR A 92 29.98 9.80 20.12
CA THR A 92 29.19 9.67 18.88
C THR A 92 27.76 9.18 19.12
N GLY A 93 27.48 8.57 20.28
CA GLY A 93 26.20 7.90 20.55
C GLY A 93 26.08 6.52 19.88
N GLU A 94 27.14 6.05 19.20
CA GLU A 94 27.17 4.78 18.50
C GLU A 94 28.12 3.78 19.19
N PRO A 95 27.70 2.51 19.38
CA PRO A 95 28.57 1.47 19.88
C PRO A 95 29.59 1.01 18.81
N THR A 96 30.67 0.37 19.24
CA THR A 96 31.72 -0.17 18.35
C THR A 96 31.30 -1.50 17.73
N ALA A 97 32.14 -2.06 16.84
CA ALA A 97 31.87 -3.32 16.14
C ALA A 97 32.61 -4.55 16.72
N HIS A 98 33.08 -4.49 17.97
CA HIS A 98 33.81 -5.62 18.55
C HIS A 98 32.91 -6.85 18.73
N GLU A 99 33.45 -8.03 18.45
CA GLU A 99 32.71 -9.31 18.47
C GLU A 99 32.78 -10.03 19.83
N ASP A 100 33.31 -9.40 20.88
CA ASP A 100 33.37 -9.99 22.21
C ASP A 100 31.95 -10.30 22.70
N LYS A 101 31.70 -11.59 22.96
CA LYS A 101 30.37 -12.11 23.30
C LYS A 101 29.67 -11.31 24.41
N VAL A 102 30.42 -10.84 25.40
CA VAL A 102 29.89 -10.09 26.55
C VAL A 102 29.47 -8.65 26.18
N LEU A 103 30.13 -8.04 25.18
CA LEU A 103 29.76 -6.72 24.65
C LEU A 103 28.60 -6.82 23.67
N VAL A 104 28.58 -7.85 22.82
CA VAL A 104 27.53 -8.08 21.81
C VAL A 104 26.14 -8.16 22.47
N ASP A 105 26.00 -8.90 23.57
CA ASP A 105 24.71 -9.06 24.27
C ASP A 105 24.20 -7.74 24.88
N LEU A 106 25.10 -6.92 25.43
CA LEU A 106 24.76 -5.61 25.99
C LEU A 106 24.43 -4.61 24.88
N ARG A 107 25.18 -4.63 23.77
CA ARG A 107 24.97 -3.79 22.60
C ARG A 107 23.64 -4.08 21.91
N ALA A 108 23.29 -5.36 21.76
CA ALA A 108 22.01 -5.76 21.19
C ALA A 108 20.82 -5.20 21.98
N LYS A 109 20.90 -5.21 23.32
CA LYS A 109 19.87 -4.61 24.19
C LYS A 109 19.82 -3.08 24.04
N TYR A 110 20.97 -2.42 23.98
CA TYR A 110 21.05 -0.98 23.77
C TYR A 110 20.45 -0.54 22.43
N LEU A 111 20.84 -1.20 21.33
CA LEU A 111 20.35 -0.90 19.98
C LEU A 111 18.84 -1.14 19.88
N LYS A 112 18.34 -2.25 20.43
CA LYS A 112 16.91 -2.53 20.45
C LYS A 112 16.12 -1.44 21.18
N SER A 113 16.56 -1.04 22.38
CA SER A 113 15.89 0.03 23.13
C SER A 113 15.99 1.39 22.45
N ARG A 114 17.06 1.64 21.67
CA ARG A 114 17.20 2.84 20.85
C ARG A 114 16.19 2.84 19.70
N ASP A 115 16.06 1.72 18.99
CA ASP A 115 15.09 1.59 17.90
C ASP A 115 13.64 1.75 18.40
N GLU A 116 13.34 1.26 19.61
CA GLU A 116 12.04 1.47 20.27
C GLU A 116 11.77 2.95 20.57
N ILE A 117 12.77 3.71 21.03
CA ILE A 117 12.66 5.16 21.24
C ILE A 117 12.42 5.88 19.90
N ASP A 118 13.13 5.48 18.86
CA ASP A 118 13.04 6.10 17.54
C ASP A 118 11.68 5.85 16.89
N ALA A 119 11.17 4.62 17.01
CA ALA A 119 9.82 4.26 16.58
C ALA A 119 8.76 5.04 17.37
N ALA A 120 8.93 5.22 18.68
CA ALA A 120 8.02 6.00 19.51
C ALA A 120 8.02 7.49 19.14
N THR A 121 9.20 8.10 18.93
CA THR A 121 9.31 9.50 18.49
C THR A 121 8.70 9.70 17.11
N LYS A 122 8.94 8.77 16.18
CA LYS A 122 8.29 8.78 14.86
C LYS A 122 6.77 8.69 14.98
N THR A 123 6.27 7.78 15.82
CA THR A 123 4.83 7.61 16.06
C THR A 123 4.20 8.89 16.62
N ALA A 124 4.85 9.55 17.59
CA ALA A 124 4.38 10.80 18.15
C ALA A 124 4.31 11.92 17.09
N ARG A 125 5.33 12.01 16.22
CA ARG A 125 5.35 12.93 15.08
C ARG A 125 4.19 12.65 14.11
N ASP A 126 3.97 11.38 13.76
CA ASP A 126 2.89 10.97 12.86
C ASP A 126 1.51 11.33 13.44
N GLN A 127 1.32 11.23 14.77
CA GLN A 127 0.09 11.65 15.43
C GLN A 127 -0.17 13.16 15.31
N VAL A 128 0.87 14.00 15.45
CA VAL A 128 0.76 15.45 15.26
C VAL A 128 0.39 15.80 13.82
N VAL A 129 1.02 15.13 12.84
CA VAL A 129 0.70 15.30 11.41
C VAL A 129 -0.75 14.90 11.12
N GLN A 130 -1.22 13.77 11.65
CA GLN A 130 -2.61 13.32 11.49
C GLN A 130 -3.61 14.30 12.14
N GLY A 131 -3.33 14.76 13.36
CA GLY A 131 -4.17 15.72 14.07
C GLY A 131 -4.27 17.06 13.34
N THR A 132 -3.15 17.55 12.80
CA THR A 132 -3.09 18.78 12.02
C THR A 132 -3.86 18.64 10.70
N GLY A 133 -3.69 17.50 10.00
CA GLY A 133 -4.42 17.20 8.76
C GLY A 133 -5.93 17.14 8.96
N LYS A 134 -6.40 16.61 10.10
CA LYS A 134 -7.83 16.61 10.45
C LYS A 134 -8.38 18.03 10.63
N LYS A 135 -7.67 18.89 11.37
CA LYS A 135 -8.08 20.28 11.60
C LYS A 135 -8.12 21.09 10.29
N LEU A 136 -7.16 20.87 9.39
CA LEU A 136 -7.15 21.49 8.05
C LEU A 136 -8.39 21.12 7.23
N ARG A 137 -8.78 19.84 7.22
CA ARG A 137 -9.99 19.37 6.51
C ARG A 137 -11.29 19.91 7.10
N GLU A 138 -11.38 19.99 8.43
CA GLU A 138 -12.56 20.57 9.09
C GLU A 138 -12.75 22.02 8.66
N GLN A 139 -11.66 22.79 8.58
CA GLN A 139 -11.68 24.20 8.16
C GLN A 139 -11.97 24.36 6.67
N GLU A 140 -11.40 23.50 5.83
CA GLU A 140 -11.72 23.41 4.41
C GLU A 140 -13.21 23.13 4.16
N GLY A 141 -13.78 22.20 4.92
CA GLY A 141 -15.21 21.89 4.86
C GLY A 141 -16.10 23.06 5.28
N ILE A 142 -15.68 23.84 6.28
CA ILE A 142 -16.38 25.07 6.70
C ILE A 142 -16.34 26.12 5.58
N LEU A 143 -15.16 26.36 4.98
CA LEU A 143 -15.00 27.33 3.88
C LEU A 143 -15.80 26.92 2.63
N THR A 144 -15.80 25.64 2.29
CA THR A 144 -16.56 25.10 1.15
C THR A 144 -18.07 25.27 1.36
N LYS A 145 -18.58 24.94 2.56
CA LYS A 145 -20.01 25.14 2.91
C LYS A 145 -20.41 26.62 2.93
N ALA A 146 -19.47 27.51 3.21
CA ALA A 146 -19.66 28.95 3.16
C ALA A 146 -19.56 29.53 1.72
N GLY A 147 -19.36 28.70 0.69
CA GLY A 147 -19.22 29.13 -0.70
C GLY A 147 -17.87 29.77 -1.03
N LYS A 148 -16.88 29.69 -0.13
CA LYS A 148 -15.55 30.30 -0.28
C LYS A 148 -14.56 29.30 -0.85
N VAL A 149 -14.81 28.88 -2.08
CA VAL A 149 -14.08 27.79 -2.75
C VAL A 149 -12.60 28.14 -2.94
N ASP A 150 -12.27 29.38 -3.32
CA ASP A 150 -10.88 29.80 -3.54
C ASP A 150 -10.06 29.83 -2.24
N GLU A 151 -10.66 30.26 -1.13
CA GLU A 151 -10.02 30.23 0.20
C GLU A 151 -9.80 28.78 0.67
N ALA A 152 -10.75 27.88 0.40
CA ALA A 152 -10.61 26.46 0.70
C ALA A 152 -9.49 25.80 -0.13
N LEU A 153 -9.35 26.17 -1.42
CA LEU A 153 -8.29 25.69 -2.28
C LEU A 153 -6.91 26.21 -1.84
N ASN A 154 -6.82 27.48 -1.41
CA ASN A 154 -5.56 28.02 -0.90
C ASN A 154 -5.15 27.37 0.43
N LEU A 155 -6.11 27.21 1.36
CA LEU A 155 -5.91 26.49 2.62
C LEU A 155 -5.43 25.05 2.38
N ARG A 156 -5.99 24.37 1.37
CA ARG A 156 -5.56 23.02 0.96
C ARG A 156 -4.10 23.02 0.50
N LYS A 157 -3.73 23.93 -0.41
CA LYS A 157 -2.38 24.01 -0.97
C LYS A 157 -1.33 24.30 0.11
N GLU A 158 -1.58 25.29 0.96
CA GLU A 158 -0.66 25.67 2.04
C GLU A 158 -0.64 24.63 3.16
N GLY A 159 -1.78 24.01 3.46
CA GLY A 159 -1.90 22.91 4.40
C GLY A 159 -1.12 21.66 3.98
N GLU A 160 -1.13 21.32 2.68
CA GLU A 160 -0.31 20.22 2.13
C GLU A 160 1.20 20.49 2.31
N GLN A 161 1.64 21.72 2.09
CA GLN A 161 3.03 22.12 2.31
C GLN A 161 3.42 22.02 3.79
N LEU A 162 2.54 22.46 4.69
CA LEU A 162 2.76 22.34 6.13
C LEU A 162 2.88 20.87 6.56
N LEU A 163 1.97 20.00 6.12
CA LEU A 163 2.02 18.58 6.46
C LEU A 163 3.29 17.89 5.94
N LEU A 164 3.80 18.29 4.76
CA LEU A 164 5.05 17.81 4.21
C LEU A 164 6.28 18.27 5.02
N GLN A 165 6.27 19.52 5.50
CA GLN A 165 7.31 20.04 6.39
C GLN A 165 7.31 19.28 7.73
N LEU A 166 6.12 19.10 8.32
CA LEU A 166 5.96 18.38 9.57
C LEU A 166 6.33 16.90 9.45
N SER A 167 6.15 16.26 8.28
CA SER A 167 6.59 14.88 8.04
C SER A 167 8.09 14.73 7.75
N GLY A 168 8.86 15.82 7.77
CA GLY A 168 10.30 15.79 7.50
C GLY A 168 10.64 15.57 6.02
N GLY A 169 9.75 16.00 5.11
CA GLY A 169 9.93 15.83 3.67
C GLY A 169 9.65 14.41 3.17
N SER A 170 9.23 13.50 4.05
CA SER A 170 8.81 12.16 3.66
C SER A 170 7.38 12.21 3.13
N ALA A 171 7.22 11.99 1.82
CA ALA A 171 5.92 11.94 1.14
C ALA A 171 5.01 10.79 1.64
N ALA A 172 5.55 9.88 2.44
CA ALA A 172 4.86 8.71 2.97
C ALA A 172 3.80 9.02 4.05
N VAL A 173 3.79 10.24 4.62
CA VAL A 173 2.89 10.59 5.74
C VAL A 173 1.92 11.73 5.42
N THR A 174 1.99 12.34 4.24
CA THR A 174 0.93 13.27 3.79
C THR A 174 -0.35 12.47 3.53
N PRO A 175 -1.41 12.59 4.36
CA PRO A 175 -2.65 11.92 4.05
C PRO A 175 -3.23 12.60 2.80
N PRO A 176 -3.57 11.85 1.73
CA PRO A 176 -4.07 12.46 0.51
C PRO A 176 -5.31 13.30 0.81
N LEU A 177 -5.27 14.59 0.48
CA LEU A 177 -6.45 15.46 0.43
C LEU A 177 -6.97 15.47 -1.01
N ALA A 178 -8.02 14.69 -1.24
CA ALA A 178 -8.95 14.88 -2.34
C ALA A 178 -10.28 14.23 -1.92
N ASP A 179 -11.25 15.05 -1.50
CA ASP A 179 -12.61 14.58 -1.27
C ASP A 179 -13.35 14.47 -2.61
N ASP A 180 -13.45 13.21 -3.04
CA ASP A 180 -14.60 12.65 -3.75
C ASP A 180 -15.89 13.00 -2.97
N PRO A 181 -16.99 13.44 -3.59
CA PRO A 181 -18.31 13.57 -2.93
C PRO A 181 -18.84 12.26 -2.30
N ARG A 182 -18.10 11.14 -2.38
CA ARG A 182 -18.27 9.91 -1.59
C ARG A 182 -17.63 9.94 -0.18
N ALA A 183 -17.02 11.03 0.28
CA ALA A 183 -16.30 11.15 1.56
C ALA A 183 -17.18 11.12 2.84
N GLY A 184 -18.47 10.78 2.74
CA GLY A 184 -19.30 10.55 3.93
C GLY A 184 -18.97 9.27 4.70
N ALA A 185 -18.23 8.32 4.10
CA ALA A 185 -17.95 7.02 4.72
C ALA A 185 -16.77 6.25 4.08
N VAL A 186 -15.60 6.86 3.92
CA VAL A 186 -14.41 6.13 3.42
C VAL A 186 -13.37 6.03 4.52
N ASN A 187 -13.41 4.91 5.24
CA ASN A 187 -12.28 4.47 6.04
C ASN A 187 -11.02 4.41 5.14
N PRO A 188 -9.82 4.67 5.67
CA PRO A 188 -8.58 4.45 4.93
C PRO A 188 -8.62 3.06 4.29
N LEU A 189 -8.31 3.00 2.99
CA LEU A 189 -8.38 1.78 2.21
C LEU A 189 -7.50 0.71 2.89
N PRO A 190 -8.03 -0.50 3.16
CA PRO A 190 -7.25 -1.52 3.85
C PRO A 190 -6.00 -1.87 3.03
N VAL A 191 -4.83 -1.67 3.64
CA VAL A 191 -3.56 -2.20 3.15
C VAL A 191 -3.67 -3.73 3.17
N MET A 192 -3.23 -4.38 2.10
CA MET A 192 -3.21 -5.84 2.08
C MET A 192 -1.87 -6.28 2.64
N ASP A 193 -1.89 -6.89 3.82
CA ASP A 193 -0.75 -7.64 4.31
C ASP A 193 -0.60 -8.88 3.42
N ILE A 194 0.42 -8.87 2.56
CA ILE A 194 0.85 -10.05 1.81
C ILE A 194 1.65 -10.91 2.80
N PRO A 195 1.31 -12.18 2.99
CA PRO A 195 2.08 -13.07 3.86
C PRO A 195 3.56 -13.09 3.45
N GLU A 196 4.48 -12.83 4.38
CA GLU A 196 5.90 -13.13 4.18
C GLU A 196 6.07 -14.65 4.28
N GLU A 197 6.32 -15.28 3.13
CA GLU A 197 6.50 -16.72 3.03
C GLU A 197 7.94 -17.03 2.63
N ASN A 198 8.63 -17.84 3.43
CA ASN A 198 9.99 -18.30 3.16
C ASN A 198 10.05 -19.83 3.11
N PRO A 199 9.33 -20.49 2.18
CA PRO A 199 9.42 -21.94 2.03
C PRO A 199 10.83 -22.35 1.57
N PRO A 200 11.24 -23.61 1.81
CA PRO A 200 12.58 -24.08 1.46
C PRO A 200 12.85 -23.94 -0.05
N VAL A 201 14.09 -23.60 -0.40
CA VAL A 201 14.52 -23.55 -1.80
C VAL A 201 14.58 -24.96 -2.37
N LEU A 202 13.89 -25.17 -3.49
CA LEU A 202 13.99 -26.41 -4.25
C LEU A 202 14.77 -26.15 -5.53
N GLU A 203 15.99 -26.68 -5.62
CA GLU A 203 16.93 -26.40 -6.72
C GLU A 203 16.38 -26.79 -8.11
N ASN A 204 15.64 -27.90 -8.20
CA ASN A 204 15.15 -28.44 -9.48
C ASN A 204 13.63 -28.70 -9.45
N PRO A 205 12.78 -27.67 -9.31
CA PRO A 205 11.35 -27.84 -9.13
C PRO A 205 10.66 -28.41 -10.37
N PHE A 206 11.17 -28.09 -11.57
CA PHE A 206 10.65 -28.59 -12.83
C PHE A 206 11.03 -30.05 -13.14
N ALA A 207 11.83 -30.70 -12.28
CA ALA A 207 12.11 -32.13 -12.37
C ALA A 207 11.04 -32.99 -11.68
N ILE A 208 10.16 -32.37 -10.88
CA ILE A 208 9.03 -33.07 -10.24
C ILE A 208 8.14 -33.66 -11.32
N LYS A 209 7.90 -34.97 -11.23
CA LYS A 209 6.92 -35.67 -12.08
C LYS A 209 5.57 -35.65 -11.36
N GLY A 210 4.59 -34.96 -11.93
CA GLY A 210 3.24 -34.83 -11.38
C GLY A 210 3.05 -33.54 -10.59
N ASP A 211 2.17 -33.59 -9.59
CA ASP A 211 1.68 -32.41 -8.86
C ASP A 211 2.73 -31.88 -7.86
N TRP A 212 2.78 -30.56 -7.71
CA TRP A 212 3.60 -29.88 -6.71
C TRP A 212 2.82 -29.81 -5.39
N LEU A 213 3.07 -30.77 -4.51
CA LEU A 213 2.35 -30.93 -3.24
C LEU A 213 3.07 -30.34 -2.02
N GLU A 214 4.28 -29.80 -2.21
CA GLU A 214 5.10 -29.21 -1.14
C GLU A 214 5.33 -27.73 -1.39
N SER A 215 5.32 -26.93 -0.31
CA SER A 215 5.63 -25.50 -0.40
C SER A 215 7.12 -25.30 -0.70
N MET A 216 7.43 -24.42 -1.66
CA MET A 216 8.81 -24.28 -2.15
C MET A 216 9.11 -22.87 -2.63
N THR A 217 10.39 -22.51 -2.54
CA THR A 217 10.97 -21.36 -3.25
C THR A 217 11.67 -21.87 -4.50
N ILE A 218 11.28 -21.35 -5.66
CA ILE A 218 11.87 -21.67 -6.95
C ILE A 218 13.03 -20.70 -7.19
N PRO A 219 14.27 -21.18 -7.41
CA PRO A 219 15.42 -20.32 -7.68
C PRO A 219 15.22 -19.54 -8.98
N VAL A 220 16.04 -18.50 -9.15
CA VAL A 220 16.01 -17.65 -10.35
C VAL A 220 16.22 -18.50 -11.59
N THR A 221 15.24 -18.51 -12.48
CA THR A 221 15.27 -19.42 -13.62
C THR A 221 14.57 -18.85 -14.86
N LYS A 222 15.09 -19.23 -16.02
CA LYS A 222 14.46 -19.02 -17.32
C LYS A 222 13.85 -20.34 -17.76
N GLN A 223 12.53 -20.47 -17.67
CA GLN A 223 11.85 -21.73 -17.94
C GLN A 223 10.81 -21.58 -19.04
N LYS A 224 10.82 -22.53 -19.97
CA LYS A 224 9.68 -22.75 -20.89
C LYS A 224 8.81 -23.87 -20.33
N ILE A 225 7.60 -23.54 -19.90
CA ILE A 225 6.59 -24.46 -19.40
C ILE A 225 5.98 -25.15 -20.62
N ARG A 226 6.27 -26.44 -20.80
CA ARG A 226 5.83 -27.20 -21.99
C ARG A 226 4.58 -28.03 -21.75
N GLU A 227 4.34 -28.42 -20.51
CA GLU A 227 3.23 -29.23 -20.04
C GLU A 227 2.62 -28.56 -18.81
N PRO A 228 1.39 -28.92 -18.42
CA PRO A 228 0.76 -28.36 -17.22
C PRO A 228 1.54 -28.67 -15.95
N ILE A 229 1.68 -27.66 -15.10
CA ILE A 229 2.16 -27.78 -13.72
C ILE A 229 0.96 -27.56 -12.81
N TYR A 230 0.62 -28.56 -12.01
CA TYR A 230 -0.44 -28.50 -11.02
C TYR A 230 0.17 -28.25 -9.64
N VAL A 231 -0.36 -27.27 -8.91
CA VAL A 231 0.17 -26.88 -7.60
C VAL A 231 -0.90 -27.04 -6.53
N GLY A 232 -0.59 -27.80 -5.48
CA GLY A 232 -1.52 -28.17 -4.42
C GLY A 232 -2.50 -29.28 -4.83
N ASP A 233 -3.29 -29.74 -3.88
CA ASP A 233 -4.35 -30.71 -4.12
C ASP A 233 -5.52 -30.48 -3.16
N ARG A 234 -6.64 -30.04 -3.73
CA ARG A 234 -7.87 -29.80 -2.97
C ARG A 234 -8.47 -31.07 -2.38
N ASN A 235 -8.48 -32.18 -3.11
CA ASN A 235 -9.10 -33.42 -2.66
C ASN A 235 -8.34 -34.00 -1.46
N LYS A 236 -7.02 -33.78 -1.42
CA LYS A 236 -6.17 -34.13 -0.29
C LYS A 236 -6.05 -33.03 0.76
N ASN A 237 -6.69 -31.87 0.55
CA ASN A 237 -6.60 -30.69 1.40
C ASN A 237 -5.13 -30.24 1.65
N ILE A 238 -4.29 -30.32 0.63
CA ILE A 238 -2.89 -29.92 0.66
C ILE A 238 -2.80 -28.49 0.14
N TRP A 239 -2.50 -27.56 1.05
CA TRP A 239 -2.32 -26.15 0.71
C TRP A 239 -0.85 -25.83 0.50
N VAL A 240 -0.50 -25.28 -0.66
CA VAL A 240 0.90 -25.06 -1.05
C VAL A 240 1.19 -23.58 -1.28
N ASN A 241 2.32 -23.11 -0.77
CA ASN A 241 2.88 -21.80 -1.06
C ASN A 241 4.08 -21.95 -2.01
N VAL A 242 4.01 -21.33 -3.19
CA VAL A 242 5.11 -21.28 -4.16
C VAL A 242 5.64 -19.87 -4.26
N VAL A 243 6.92 -19.68 -3.96
CA VAL A 243 7.62 -18.40 -4.10
C VAL A 243 8.53 -18.48 -5.33
N ILE A 244 8.29 -17.62 -6.32
CA ILE A 244 9.11 -17.49 -7.51
C ILE A 244 10.15 -16.41 -7.24
N SER A 245 11.43 -16.80 -7.25
CA SER A 245 12.53 -15.86 -6.97
C SER A 245 12.54 -14.69 -7.97
N PRO A 246 12.93 -13.48 -7.53
CA PRO A 246 13.09 -12.31 -8.40
C PRO A 246 13.89 -12.58 -9.66
N GLN A 247 13.59 -11.85 -10.74
CA GLN A 247 14.26 -11.96 -12.05
C GLN A 247 14.01 -13.26 -12.81
N SER A 248 13.06 -14.08 -12.35
CA SER A 248 12.63 -15.27 -13.09
C SER A 248 11.88 -14.89 -14.37
N VAL A 249 12.10 -15.67 -15.43
CA VAL A 249 11.42 -15.48 -16.72
C VAL A 249 10.77 -16.79 -17.15
N TRP A 250 9.44 -16.84 -17.13
CA TRP A 250 8.69 -18.03 -17.48
C TRP A 250 7.90 -17.79 -18.76
N SER A 251 7.91 -18.77 -19.65
CA SER A 251 7.14 -18.72 -20.90
C SER A 251 6.32 -19.98 -21.09
N GLY A 252 5.07 -19.87 -21.56
CA GLY A 252 4.26 -21.03 -21.90
C GLY A 252 4.48 -21.54 -23.33
N SER A 253 4.24 -22.84 -23.53
CA SER A 253 3.95 -23.43 -24.83
C SER A 253 2.43 -23.50 -25.04
N GLU A 254 1.98 -24.02 -26.19
CA GLU A 254 0.54 -24.28 -26.45
C GLU A 254 -0.13 -25.16 -25.38
N ARG A 255 0.62 -26.08 -24.75
CA ARG A 255 0.13 -26.96 -23.67
C ARG A 255 0.64 -26.55 -22.29
N GLY A 256 1.49 -25.53 -22.21
CA GLY A 256 2.14 -25.09 -20.99
C GLY A 256 1.18 -24.30 -20.13
N LYS A 257 0.89 -24.81 -18.92
CA LYS A 257 -0.03 -24.18 -17.98
C LYS A 257 0.53 -24.18 -16.58
N PHE A 258 0.10 -23.23 -15.76
CA PHE A 258 0.39 -23.17 -14.34
C PHE A 258 -0.93 -23.08 -13.58
N GLU A 259 -1.39 -24.22 -13.06
CA GLU A 259 -2.72 -24.39 -12.50
C GLU A 259 -2.67 -24.57 -10.98
N LEU A 260 -3.44 -23.77 -10.24
CA LEU A 260 -3.50 -23.80 -8.78
C LEU A 260 -4.72 -24.58 -8.28
N HIS A 261 -4.48 -25.52 -7.36
CA HIS A 261 -5.47 -26.33 -6.66
C HIS A 261 -5.22 -26.23 -5.15
N TYR A 262 -5.80 -25.22 -4.47
CA TYR A 262 -5.40 -24.85 -3.11
C TYR A 262 -3.92 -24.45 -3.00
N ALA A 263 -3.55 -23.40 -3.74
CA ALA A 263 -2.21 -22.86 -3.65
C ALA A 263 -2.18 -21.33 -3.67
N ASN A 264 -1.13 -20.78 -3.08
CA ASN A 264 -0.73 -19.39 -3.23
C ASN A 264 0.56 -19.33 -4.05
N VAL A 265 0.64 -18.38 -4.97
CA VAL A 265 1.84 -18.07 -5.72
C VAL A 265 2.27 -16.65 -5.43
N PHE A 266 3.53 -16.49 -5.10
CA PHE A 266 4.17 -15.20 -4.88
C PHE A 266 5.25 -15.02 -5.92
N ALA A 267 5.23 -13.90 -6.64
CA ALA A 267 6.32 -13.54 -7.53
C ALA A 267 6.59 -12.05 -7.44
N SER A 268 7.87 -11.69 -7.46
CA SER A 268 8.26 -10.30 -7.60
C SER A 268 9.32 -10.12 -8.67
N LYS A 269 9.40 -8.92 -9.27
CA LYS A 269 10.43 -8.57 -10.27
C LYS A 269 10.62 -9.64 -11.36
N SER A 270 9.53 -10.26 -11.80
CA SER A 270 9.55 -11.44 -12.68
C SER A 270 8.77 -11.19 -13.96
N ARG A 271 9.04 -11.99 -14.99
CA ARG A 271 8.39 -11.88 -16.30
C ARG A 271 7.71 -13.18 -16.70
N PHE A 272 6.46 -13.10 -17.12
CA PHE A 272 5.65 -14.21 -17.59
C PHE A 272 5.16 -13.92 -19.00
N GLU A 273 5.28 -14.90 -19.90
CA GLU A 273 4.93 -14.73 -21.32
C GLU A 273 4.15 -15.91 -21.87
N ASN A 274 3.06 -15.65 -22.60
CA ASN A 274 2.28 -16.68 -23.30
C ASN A 274 1.92 -17.86 -22.37
N LEU A 275 1.58 -17.57 -21.11
CA LEU A 275 1.37 -18.58 -20.07
C LEU A 275 -0.04 -18.46 -19.51
N GLU A 276 -0.77 -19.58 -19.51
CA GLU A 276 -2.04 -19.69 -18.78
C GLU A 276 -1.75 -19.94 -17.30
N MET A 277 -2.21 -19.01 -16.46
CA MET A 277 -2.07 -19.03 -15.01
C MET A 277 -3.46 -19.16 -14.39
N SER A 278 -3.90 -20.39 -14.19
CA SER A 278 -5.27 -20.71 -13.78
C SER A 278 -5.34 -21.14 -12.31
N GLY A 279 -6.55 -21.15 -11.75
CA GLY A 279 -6.74 -21.64 -10.39
C GLY A 279 -8.18 -21.96 -10.05
N ASP A 280 -8.36 -22.87 -9.10
CA ASP A 280 -9.65 -23.18 -8.49
C ASP A 280 -9.94 -22.19 -7.34
N ASP A 281 -11.09 -22.38 -6.69
CA ASP A 281 -11.50 -21.66 -5.49
C ASP A 281 -10.38 -21.56 -4.44
N ARG A 282 -10.27 -20.38 -3.83
CA ARG A 282 -9.32 -20.06 -2.75
C ARG A 282 -7.83 -20.07 -3.15
N CYS A 283 -7.53 -20.12 -4.44
CA CYS A 283 -6.17 -19.92 -4.93
C CYS A 283 -5.85 -18.43 -5.06
N HIS A 284 -4.59 -18.07 -4.83
CA HIS A 284 -4.16 -16.67 -4.87
C HIS A 284 -2.89 -16.48 -5.70
N PHE A 285 -2.89 -15.44 -6.54
CA PHE A 285 -1.70 -14.90 -7.18
C PHE A 285 -1.32 -13.55 -6.56
N TYR A 286 -0.13 -13.46 -5.99
CA TYR A 286 0.47 -12.24 -5.46
C TYR A 286 1.65 -11.83 -6.33
N LEU A 287 1.44 -10.84 -7.20
CA LEU A 287 2.40 -10.46 -8.23
C LEU A 287 2.79 -9.00 -8.03
N LYS A 288 4.09 -8.74 -7.78
CA LYS A 288 4.61 -7.40 -7.51
C LYS A 288 5.78 -7.04 -8.41
N ASN A 289 5.71 -5.90 -9.08
CA ASN A 289 6.72 -5.50 -10.06
C ASN A 289 6.91 -6.60 -11.12
N CYS A 290 5.81 -7.16 -11.67
CA CYS A 290 5.88 -8.24 -12.66
C CYS A 290 5.40 -7.77 -14.04
N ALA A 291 6.02 -8.32 -15.10
CA ALA A 291 5.55 -8.15 -16.47
C ALA A 291 4.81 -9.42 -16.93
N LEU A 292 3.59 -9.27 -17.42
CA LEU A 292 2.72 -10.35 -17.87
C LEU A 292 2.29 -10.08 -19.31
N ILE A 293 2.85 -10.83 -20.25
CA ILE A 293 2.69 -10.58 -21.69
C ILE A 293 1.95 -11.76 -22.31
N SER A 294 0.75 -11.52 -22.83
CA SER A 294 -0.12 -12.56 -23.41
C SER A 294 -0.39 -13.71 -22.43
N CYS A 295 -0.48 -13.40 -21.14
CA CYS A 295 -0.89 -14.37 -20.12
C CYS A 295 -2.42 -14.43 -20.00
N ASP A 296 -2.94 -15.56 -19.55
CA ASP A 296 -4.37 -15.74 -19.31
C ASP A 296 -4.63 -16.16 -17.86
N PHE A 297 -5.76 -15.73 -17.31
CA PHE A 297 -6.15 -16.01 -15.91
C PHE A 297 -7.55 -16.63 -15.85
N PRO A 298 -7.76 -17.86 -16.36
CA PRO A 298 -9.04 -18.51 -16.25
C PRO A 298 -9.24 -19.08 -14.84
N LYS A 299 -10.45 -18.91 -14.30
CA LYS A 299 -10.90 -19.76 -13.21
C LYS A 299 -11.16 -21.17 -13.76
N ILE A 300 -10.63 -22.17 -13.08
CA ILE A 300 -10.92 -23.58 -13.37
C ILE A 300 -11.86 -24.15 -12.29
N GLY A 301 -12.60 -25.20 -12.64
CA GLY A 301 -13.58 -25.82 -11.74
C GLY A 301 -14.96 -25.16 -11.74
N TRP A 302 -15.93 -25.87 -11.17
CA TRP A 302 -17.36 -25.53 -11.14
C TRP A 302 -17.82 -25.01 -9.76
N TRP A 303 -16.87 -24.82 -8.85
CA TRP A 303 -17.12 -24.61 -7.44
C TRP A 303 -17.37 -23.12 -7.10
N ARG A 304 -18.05 -22.90 -5.96
CA ARG A 304 -18.47 -21.57 -5.48
C ARG A 304 -17.42 -20.98 -4.54
N GLY A 305 -16.40 -20.37 -5.11
CA GLY A 305 -15.38 -19.62 -4.40
C GLY A 305 -14.63 -18.66 -5.31
N GLN A 306 -13.85 -17.77 -4.70
CA GLN A 306 -13.09 -16.77 -5.43
C GLN A 306 -11.64 -17.24 -5.59
N MET A 307 -11.17 -17.23 -6.83
CA MET A 307 -9.76 -17.10 -7.15
C MET A 307 -9.38 -15.63 -6.97
N LYS A 308 -8.24 -15.32 -6.36
CA LYS A 308 -7.85 -13.91 -6.13
C LYS A 308 -6.54 -13.55 -6.77
N HIS A 309 -6.54 -12.39 -7.41
CA HIS A 309 -5.38 -11.84 -8.10
C HIS A 309 -5.01 -10.51 -7.46
N TYR A 310 -3.75 -10.41 -7.05
CA TYR A 310 -3.15 -9.19 -6.54
C TYR A 310 -2.02 -8.77 -7.45
N PHE A 311 -2.11 -7.55 -7.97
CA PHE A 311 -1.11 -6.93 -8.82
C PHE A 311 -0.67 -5.59 -8.22
N GLU A 312 0.63 -5.42 -8.03
CA GLU A 312 1.22 -4.16 -7.57
C GLU A 312 2.37 -3.77 -8.48
N ASN A 313 2.31 -2.59 -9.09
CA ASN A 313 3.32 -2.10 -10.03
C ASN A 313 3.57 -3.07 -11.21
N CYS A 314 2.52 -3.75 -11.68
CA CYS A 314 2.63 -4.74 -12.75
C CYS A 314 2.29 -4.16 -14.12
N TYR A 315 2.93 -4.69 -15.16
CA TYR A 315 2.63 -4.38 -16.56
C TYR A 315 1.99 -5.60 -17.21
N LEU A 316 0.76 -5.45 -17.71
CA LEU A 316 -0.02 -6.49 -18.35
C LEU A 316 -0.29 -6.09 -19.80
N LYS A 317 0.16 -6.89 -20.77
CA LYS A 317 -0.01 -6.60 -22.20
C LYS A 317 -0.64 -7.77 -22.93
N GLY A 318 -1.72 -7.55 -23.68
CA GLY A 318 -2.36 -8.58 -24.50
C GLY A 318 -2.96 -9.75 -23.71
N THR A 319 -3.01 -9.63 -22.38
CA THR A 319 -3.60 -10.61 -21.47
C THR A 319 -5.09 -10.76 -21.75
N ARG A 320 -5.61 -11.99 -21.85
CA ARG A 320 -7.06 -12.21 -21.87
C ARG A 320 -7.50 -12.55 -20.46
N SER A 321 -8.15 -11.58 -19.81
CA SER A 321 -8.69 -11.82 -18.47
C SER A 321 -9.92 -12.73 -18.54
N GLY A 322 -9.81 -13.96 -18.06
CA GLY A 322 -10.92 -14.87 -17.78
C GLY A 322 -11.76 -14.51 -16.54
N LEU A 323 -11.64 -13.27 -16.07
CA LEU A 323 -12.18 -12.73 -14.80
C LEU A 323 -13.70 -12.44 -14.88
N SER A 324 -14.53 -13.41 -15.26
CA SER A 324 -15.91 -13.15 -15.74
C SER A 324 -17.01 -12.94 -14.69
N ALA A 325 -16.76 -13.14 -13.39
CA ALA A 325 -17.76 -12.90 -12.35
C ALA A 325 -17.12 -12.60 -10.99
N VAL A 326 -17.67 -11.65 -10.23
CA VAL A 326 -17.16 -11.26 -8.90
C VAL A 326 -17.25 -12.42 -7.91
N SER A 327 -18.24 -13.30 -8.03
CA SER A 327 -18.34 -14.51 -7.19
C SER A 327 -17.23 -15.54 -7.43
N ASN A 328 -16.60 -15.46 -8.61
CA ASN A 328 -15.63 -16.44 -9.09
C ASN A 328 -14.21 -15.90 -9.04
N ASN A 329 -14.04 -14.59 -9.23
CA ASN A 329 -12.75 -13.94 -9.30
C ASN A 329 -12.78 -12.66 -8.50
N ALA A 330 -11.72 -12.44 -7.72
CA ALA A 330 -11.45 -11.16 -7.09
C ALA A 330 -10.14 -10.58 -7.63
N ILE A 331 -10.17 -9.30 -8.01
CA ILE A 331 -9.00 -8.62 -8.57
C ILE A 331 -8.69 -7.34 -7.80
N ARG A 332 -7.46 -7.28 -7.31
CA ARG A 332 -6.85 -6.08 -6.78
C ARG A 332 -5.65 -5.70 -7.63
N ALA A 333 -5.66 -4.48 -8.15
CA ALA A 333 -4.59 -3.93 -8.95
C ALA A 333 -4.25 -2.52 -8.50
N GLU A 334 -2.98 -2.27 -8.21
CA GLU A 334 -2.47 -0.98 -7.75
C GLU A 334 -1.27 -0.58 -8.57
N ASN A 335 -1.29 0.68 -9.06
CA ASN A 335 -0.20 1.23 -9.85
C ASN A 335 0.16 0.34 -11.05
N CYS A 336 -0.83 -0.26 -11.71
CA CYS A 336 -0.59 -1.18 -12.82
C CYS A 336 -0.80 -0.49 -14.17
N VAL A 337 -0.23 -1.08 -15.21
CA VAL A 337 -0.48 -0.68 -16.60
C VAL A 337 -1.04 -1.86 -17.36
N PHE A 338 -2.22 -1.69 -17.94
CA PHE A 338 -2.89 -2.66 -18.80
C PHE A 338 -2.88 -2.12 -20.23
N GLU A 339 -2.34 -2.89 -21.17
CA GLU A 339 -2.21 -2.50 -22.57
C GLU A 339 -2.76 -3.58 -23.50
N ASP A 340 -3.61 -3.19 -24.45
CA ASP A 340 -4.24 -4.10 -25.41
C ASP A 340 -4.99 -5.27 -24.72
N VAL A 341 -5.54 -5.02 -23.52
CA VAL A 341 -6.30 -6.00 -22.72
C VAL A 341 -7.80 -5.93 -23.02
N VAL A 342 -8.44 -7.09 -23.11
CA VAL A 342 -9.90 -7.21 -23.18
C VAL A 342 -10.40 -7.69 -21.82
N PHE A 343 -11.12 -6.80 -21.13
CA PHE A 343 -11.70 -7.12 -19.83
C PHE A 343 -13.06 -7.81 -19.98
N PRO A 344 -13.37 -8.79 -19.12
CA PRO A 344 -14.66 -9.43 -19.08
C PRO A 344 -15.67 -8.56 -18.33
N THR A 345 -16.95 -8.84 -18.57
CA THR A 345 -18.04 -8.22 -17.81
C THR A 345 -17.98 -8.72 -16.38
N MET A 346 -18.03 -7.81 -15.41
CA MET A 346 -18.12 -8.16 -13.99
C MET A 346 -19.58 -8.34 -13.60
N LEU A 347 -19.93 -9.54 -13.14
CA LEU A 347 -21.27 -9.84 -12.60
C LEU A 347 -21.28 -9.62 -11.09
N PHE A 348 -22.15 -8.73 -10.59
CA PHE A 348 -22.24 -8.37 -9.16
C PHE A 348 -23.24 -9.23 -8.37
N LEU A 349 -24.01 -10.08 -9.06
CA LEU A 349 -25.03 -10.97 -8.49
C LEU A 349 -26.02 -10.23 -7.58
N GLN A 350 -25.96 -10.48 -6.27
CA GLN A 350 -26.88 -9.92 -5.27
C GLN A 350 -26.41 -8.57 -4.70
N ASN A 351 -25.19 -8.14 -5.05
CA ASN A 351 -24.60 -6.89 -4.58
C ASN A 351 -24.62 -5.84 -5.68
N GLN A 352 -24.37 -4.58 -5.31
CA GLN A 352 -24.27 -3.46 -6.24
C GLN A 352 -22.80 -3.03 -6.36
N PRO A 353 -22.37 -2.43 -7.48
CA PRO A 353 -21.00 -1.95 -7.66
C PRO A 353 -20.54 -1.03 -6.50
N ALA A 354 -21.44 -0.21 -5.97
CA ALA A 354 -21.19 0.68 -4.84
C ALA A 354 -20.76 -0.05 -3.55
N ASP A 355 -21.18 -1.31 -3.38
CA ASP A 355 -20.82 -2.13 -2.21
C ASP A 355 -19.36 -2.58 -2.24
N TYR A 356 -18.71 -2.53 -3.41
CA TYR A 356 -17.33 -2.96 -3.60
C TYR A 356 -16.31 -1.82 -3.53
N VAL A 357 -16.76 -0.56 -3.38
CA VAL A 357 -15.86 0.61 -3.37
C VAL A 357 -14.77 0.52 -2.30
N ASN A 358 -15.09 -0.11 -1.16
CA ASN A 358 -14.18 -0.32 -0.03
C ASN A 358 -13.74 -1.79 0.14
N ASP A 359 -14.06 -2.66 -0.83
CA ASP A 359 -13.71 -4.08 -0.74
C ASP A 359 -12.18 -4.27 -0.83
N LYS A 360 -11.65 -5.18 0.00
CA LYS A 360 -10.20 -5.45 0.07
C LYS A 360 -9.64 -6.04 -1.23
N TRP A 361 -10.46 -6.77 -1.99
CA TRP A 361 -10.07 -7.62 -3.09
C TRP A 361 -10.69 -7.25 -4.44
N MET A 362 -11.66 -6.33 -4.48
CA MET A 362 -12.30 -5.84 -5.69
C MET A 362 -11.95 -4.37 -5.91
N ARG A 363 -10.69 -4.11 -6.28
CA ARG A 363 -10.15 -2.75 -6.24
C ARG A 363 -9.08 -2.50 -7.28
N ILE A 364 -9.30 -1.52 -8.17
CA ILE A 364 -8.30 -1.11 -9.16
C ILE A 364 -8.01 0.39 -8.98
N VAL A 365 -6.81 0.73 -8.53
CA VAL A 365 -6.44 2.11 -8.16
C VAL A 365 -5.17 2.55 -8.87
N ASN A 366 -5.09 3.85 -9.20
CA ASN A 366 -3.90 4.49 -9.75
C ASN A 366 -3.31 3.74 -10.96
N SER A 367 -4.18 3.12 -11.76
CA SER A 367 -3.78 2.24 -12.85
C SER A 367 -4.04 2.90 -14.19
N ARG A 368 -3.29 2.50 -15.21
CA ARG A 368 -3.40 3.01 -16.58
C ARG A 368 -3.90 1.91 -17.50
N PHE A 369 -4.86 2.25 -18.34
CA PHE A 369 -5.41 1.40 -19.38
C PHE A 369 -5.10 2.02 -20.74
N VAL A 370 -4.50 1.25 -21.64
CA VAL A 370 -4.07 1.72 -22.95
C VAL A 370 -4.63 0.79 -24.02
N LYS A 371 -5.45 1.32 -24.94
CA LYS A 371 -6.07 0.54 -26.03
C LYS A 371 -6.90 -0.65 -25.54
N CYS A 372 -7.46 -0.56 -24.33
CA CYS A 372 -8.25 -1.63 -23.75
C CYS A 372 -9.71 -1.59 -24.22
N LYS A 373 -10.34 -2.76 -24.24
CA LYS A 373 -11.80 -2.91 -24.33
C LYS A 373 -12.32 -3.26 -22.94
N ILE A 374 -13.14 -2.38 -22.36
CA ILE A 374 -13.48 -2.44 -20.94
C ILE A 374 -15.01 -2.39 -20.77
N PRO A 375 -15.64 -3.37 -20.12
CA PRO A 375 -17.05 -3.27 -19.76
C PRO A 375 -17.30 -2.18 -18.73
N LEU A 376 -18.48 -1.56 -18.77
CA LEU A 376 -18.83 -0.54 -17.79
C LEU A 376 -18.75 -1.10 -16.37
N SER A 377 -19.21 -2.34 -16.16
CA SER A 377 -19.15 -3.02 -14.87
C SER A 377 -17.72 -3.12 -14.30
N PHE A 378 -16.70 -3.29 -15.15
CA PHE A 378 -15.31 -3.26 -14.71
C PHE A 378 -14.85 -1.83 -14.36
N VAL A 379 -15.24 -0.83 -15.16
CA VAL A 379 -14.93 0.59 -14.90
C VAL A 379 -15.45 1.05 -13.54
N LEU A 380 -16.61 0.54 -13.09
CA LEU A 380 -17.20 0.86 -11.79
C LEU A 380 -16.34 0.41 -10.59
N LEU A 381 -15.35 -0.46 -10.79
CA LEU A 381 -14.39 -0.90 -9.78
C LEU A 381 -13.10 -0.07 -9.75
N THR A 382 -12.98 0.89 -10.66
CA THR A 382 -11.75 1.69 -10.82
C THR A 382 -11.79 2.99 -10.01
N ARG A 383 -10.62 3.45 -9.58
CA ARG A 383 -10.44 4.70 -8.86
C ARG A 383 -9.14 5.38 -9.28
N ASP A 384 -9.23 6.67 -9.61
CA ASP A 384 -8.06 7.48 -9.96
C ASP A 384 -7.22 6.85 -11.10
N CYS A 385 -7.91 6.29 -12.10
CA CYS A 385 -7.29 5.58 -13.22
C CYS A 385 -7.24 6.43 -14.49
N VAL A 386 -6.26 6.13 -15.35
CA VAL A 386 -6.11 6.72 -16.68
C VAL A 386 -6.63 5.77 -17.75
N PHE A 387 -7.40 6.29 -18.69
CA PHE A 387 -7.88 5.55 -19.86
C PHE A 387 -7.42 6.26 -21.14
N GLU A 388 -6.49 5.63 -21.86
CA GLU A 388 -5.86 6.12 -23.09
C GLU A 388 -6.30 5.25 -24.28
N ASN A 389 -7.02 5.83 -25.23
CA ASN A 389 -7.50 5.15 -26.44
C ASN A 389 -8.36 3.89 -26.16
N CYS A 390 -9.08 3.89 -25.04
CA CYS A 390 -9.92 2.76 -24.63
C CYS A 390 -11.35 2.85 -25.20
N ILE A 391 -12.01 1.70 -25.24
CA ILE A 391 -13.43 1.59 -25.58
C ILE A 391 -14.18 0.99 -24.39
N ILE A 392 -15.16 1.71 -23.86
CA ILE A 392 -16.09 1.22 -22.84
C ILE A 392 -17.36 0.70 -23.50
N THR A 393 -17.66 -0.60 -23.34
CA THR A 393 -18.81 -1.25 -23.99
C THR A 393 -19.30 -2.48 -23.23
N ASP A 394 -20.62 -2.67 -23.16
CA ASP A 394 -21.26 -3.83 -22.51
C ASP A 394 -21.87 -4.77 -23.56
N GLU A 395 -21.03 -5.55 -24.24
CA GLU A 395 -21.51 -6.46 -25.30
C GLU A 395 -22.23 -7.70 -24.74
N ASN A 396 -22.06 -7.99 -23.43
CA ASN A 396 -22.55 -9.21 -22.79
C ASN A 396 -23.33 -8.92 -21.49
N LYS A 397 -24.32 -8.01 -21.54
CA LYS A 397 -25.27 -7.79 -20.41
C LYS A 397 -26.18 -9.01 -20.25
N LYS A 398 -25.69 -10.03 -19.55
CA LYS A 398 -26.50 -11.16 -19.07
C LYS A 398 -26.79 -10.90 -17.59
N ASP A 399 -27.96 -10.34 -17.28
CA ASP A 399 -28.52 -10.25 -15.93
C ASP A 399 -27.69 -9.54 -14.85
N ASP A 400 -27.28 -8.29 -15.09
CA ASP A 400 -27.05 -7.40 -13.96
C ASP A 400 -28.37 -6.73 -13.59
N SER A 401 -28.83 -6.98 -12.37
CA SER A 401 -29.91 -6.21 -11.74
C SER A 401 -29.66 -4.71 -11.92
N GLU A 402 -30.72 -3.92 -12.04
CA GLU A 402 -30.60 -2.48 -12.25
C GLU A 402 -29.68 -1.85 -11.18
N ILE A 403 -28.69 -1.08 -11.64
CA ILE A 403 -27.78 -0.38 -10.72
C ILE A 403 -28.58 0.76 -10.07
N THR A 404 -28.88 0.60 -8.79
CA THR A 404 -29.76 1.50 -8.02
C THR A 404 -29.00 2.32 -6.99
N LYS A 405 -27.86 1.81 -6.49
CA LYS A 405 -27.02 2.56 -5.53
C LYS A 405 -26.16 3.59 -6.28
N PRO A 406 -26.20 4.88 -5.91
CA PRO A 406 -25.40 5.90 -6.57
C PRO A 406 -23.89 5.62 -6.52
N ILE A 407 -23.18 5.84 -7.62
CA ILE A 407 -21.72 5.65 -7.71
C ILE A 407 -21.00 6.68 -8.61
N GLN A 408 -20.07 7.42 -7.98
CA GLN A 408 -19.13 8.46 -8.48
C GLN A 408 -17.81 8.09 -9.18
N ILE A 409 -17.70 7.59 -10.42
CA ILE A 409 -16.35 7.25 -10.94
C ILE A 409 -15.61 8.46 -11.51
N ASP A 410 -14.49 8.82 -10.86
CA ASP A 410 -13.51 9.78 -11.38
C ASP A 410 -12.47 9.06 -12.25
N MET A 411 -12.30 9.53 -13.50
CA MET A 411 -11.39 8.94 -14.47
C MET A 411 -10.64 10.00 -15.25
N TYR A 412 -9.36 9.77 -15.50
CA TYR A 412 -8.56 10.61 -16.39
C TYR A 412 -8.59 10.02 -17.79
N VAL A 413 -8.91 10.83 -18.79
CA VAL A 413 -9.17 10.32 -20.13
C VAL A 413 -8.31 10.99 -21.19
N SER A 414 -7.94 10.20 -22.18
CA SER A 414 -7.33 10.64 -23.44
C SER A 414 -7.88 9.76 -24.55
N ASN A 415 -8.73 10.32 -25.40
CA ASN A 415 -9.40 9.61 -26.50
C ASN A 415 -10.21 8.36 -26.05
N LEU A 416 -11.03 8.52 -25.00
CA LEU A 416 -11.93 7.47 -24.51
C LEU A 416 -13.24 7.45 -25.31
N GLN A 417 -13.71 6.25 -25.69
CA GLN A 417 -15.02 6.08 -26.32
C GLN A 417 -15.97 5.30 -25.39
N ILE A 418 -17.11 5.88 -25.07
CA ILE A 418 -18.17 5.21 -24.31
C ILE A 418 -19.29 4.83 -25.27
N ARG A 419 -19.48 3.52 -25.49
CA ARG A 419 -20.43 2.95 -26.46
C ARG A 419 -21.57 2.17 -25.79
N THR A 420 -21.78 2.38 -24.50
CA THR A 420 -22.85 1.76 -23.70
C THR A 420 -23.66 2.81 -22.97
N LYS A 421 -24.91 2.50 -22.64
CA LYS A 421 -25.78 3.36 -21.84
C LYS A 421 -25.33 3.31 -20.38
N VAL A 422 -24.95 4.47 -19.84
CA VAL A 422 -24.63 4.65 -18.43
C VAL A 422 -25.94 4.69 -17.63
N PRO A 423 -26.11 3.85 -16.58
CA PRO A 423 -27.27 3.89 -15.70
C PRO A 423 -27.41 5.23 -14.98
N ALA A 424 -28.64 5.64 -14.65
CA ALA A 424 -28.90 6.94 -14.01
C ALA A 424 -28.22 7.10 -12.63
N ALA A 425 -28.04 6.00 -11.89
CA ALA A 425 -27.33 5.99 -10.61
C ALA A 425 -25.80 6.10 -10.76
N VAL A 426 -25.26 6.02 -11.97
CA VAL A 426 -23.81 6.07 -12.23
C VAL A 426 -23.46 7.45 -12.79
N THR A 427 -22.50 8.12 -12.17
CA THR A 427 -21.89 9.33 -12.75
C THR A 427 -20.43 9.03 -13.10
N LEU A 428 -20.01 9.35 -14.33
CA LEU A 428 -18.64 9.19 -14.81
C LEU A 428 -18.03 10.57 -15.03
N ASN A 429 -17.16 10.99 -14.11
CA ASN A 429 -16.46 12.26 -14.19
C ASN A 429 -15.16 12.11 -14.99
N GLN A 430 -15.18 12.59 -16.23
CA GLN A 430 -14.04 12.55 -17.12
C GLN A 430 -13.16 13.80 -16.93
N LYS A 431 -12.00 13.62 -16.31
CA LYS A 431 -10.95 14.63 -16.13
C LYS A 431 -9.95 14.56 -17.28
N LYS A 432 -9.30 15.68 -17.62
CA LYS A 432 -8.30 15.68 -18.69
C LYS A 432 -7.06 14.93 -18.24
N TYR A 433 -6.42 14.20 -19.16
CA TYR A 433 -5.13 13.55 -18.89
C TYR A 433 -4.05 14.52 -18.36
N SER A 434 -4.06 15.78 -18.78
CA SER A 434 -3.14 16.81 -18.29
C SER A 434 -3.27 17.13 -16.80
N GLU A 435 -4.37 16.72 -16.15
CA GLU A 435 -4.61 16.92 -14.72
C GLU A 435 -3.97 15.81 -13.87
N VAL A 436 -3.44 14.75 -14.48
CA VAL A 436 -2.73 13.68 -13.77
C VAL A 436 -1.44 14.25 -13.19
N LYS A 437 -1.28 14.16 -11.86
CA LYS A 437 -0.03 14.54 -11.18
C LYS A 437 1.15 13.73 -11.76
N PRO A 438 2.25 14.36 -12.18
CA PRO A 438 3.43 13.64 -12.68
C PRO A 438 3.88 12.56 -11.68
N GLY A 439 4.12 11.34 -12.17
CA GLY A 439 4.56 10.21 -11.34
C GLY A 439 3.48 9.53 -10.49
N ALA A 440 2.25 10.05 -10.42
CA ALA A 440 1.18 9.45 -9.61
C ALA A 440 0.62 8.15 -10.20
N ILE A 441 0.57 8.06 -11.53
CA ILE A 441 0.07 6.88 -12.26
C ILE A 441 1.17 6.42 -13.22
N PRO A 442 1.65 5.17 -13.11
CA PRO A 442 2.79 4.72 -13.87
C PRO A 442 2.48 4.59 -15.37
N THR A 443 3.56 4.55 -16.14
CA THR A 443 3.59 4.22 -17.57
C THR A 443 4.21 2.84 -17.78
N ALA A 444 4.00 2.22 -18.94
CA ALA A 444 4.65 0.96 -19.27
C ALA A 444 6.18 1.07 -19.15
N ALA A 445 6.76 2.17 -19.63
CA ALA A 445 8.20 2.43 -19.57
C ALA A 445 8.71 2.48 -18.12
N THR A 446 8.03 3.22 -17.23
CA THR A 446 8.45 3.34 -15.82
C THR A 446 8.36 2.01 -15.07
N LEU A 447 7.34 1.18 -15.36
CA LEU A 447 7.22 -0.14 -14.74
C LEU A 447 8.28 -1.10 -15.26
N LEU A 448 8.52 -1.13 -16.57
CA LEU A 448 9.56 -1.97 -17.17
C LEU A 448 10.96 -1.57 -16.67
N GLU A 449 11.25 -0.28 -16.49
CA GLU A 449 12.50 0.19 -15.88
C GLU A 449 12.62 -0.27 -14.42
N MET A 450 11.53 -0.19 -13.64
CA MET A 450 11.49 -0.65 -12.25
C MET A 450 11.74 -2.16 -12.13
N MET A 451 11.31 -2.95 -13.12
CA MET A 451 11.51 -4.40 -13.16
C MET A 451 12.94 -4.79 -13.58
N ALA A 452 13.63 -3.92 -14.33
CA ALA A 452 15.00 -4.14 -14.76
C ALA A 452 16.04 -3.84 -13.65
N LYS A 453 15.65 -3.08 -12.63
CA LYS A 453 16.44 -2.78 -11.42
C LYS A 453 16.10 -3.76 -10.30
#